data_AF-A0A1U8ACN9-F1
#
_entry.id   AF-A0A1U8ACN9-F1
#
_cell.length_a   1.000
_cell.length_b   1.000
_cell.length_c   1.000
_cell.angle_alpha   90.00
_cell.angle_beta   90.00
_cell.angle_gamma   90.00
#
_symmetry.space_group_name_H-M   'P 1'
#
loop_
_entity.id
_entity.type
_entity.pdbx_description
1 polymer ?
#
loop_
_entity_poly.entity_id
_entity_poly.type
_entity_poly.pdbx_seq_one_letter_code
_entity_poly.pdbx_strand_id
1 'polypeptide(L)' 'MKTELSHRDQGADFGLLKPKRYWMINDEDLGFLANFIGIFVFVLVIAYHYIMTDPKYEGI' A
#
# COMPACT_ATOMS: atom_id res chain seq x y z
N MET A 1 -35.28 5.03 54.93
CA MET A 1 -34.32 4.09 54.30
C MET A 1 -33.88 4.72 52.97
N LYS A 2 -32.92 5.65 52.96
CA LYS A 2 -31.49 5.39 52.67
C LYS A 2 -31.31 4.19 51.73
N THR A 3 -31.36 4.37 50.41
CA THR A 3 -30.27 4.83 49.51
C THR A 3 -29.05 3.89 49.46
N GLU A 4 -29.20 2.59 49.16
CA GLU A 4 -28.04 1.72 48.83
C GLU A 4 -28.38 0.62 47.82
N LEU A 5 -28.81 0.98 46.60
CA LEU A 5 -28.76 0.05 45.46
C LEU A 5 -28.42 0.76 44.14
N SER A 6 -27.48 1.72 44.21
CA SER A 6 -26.81 2.31 43.06
C SER A 6 -25.29 2.27 43.32
N HIS A 7 -24.79 1.07 43.54
CA HIS A 7 -23.37 0.76 43.60
C HIS A 7 -23.19 -0.64 43.02
N ARG A 8 -22.28 -0.78 42.04
CA ARG A 8 -21.96 -1.97 41.22
C ARG A 8 -22.82 -2.01 39.95
N ASP A 9 -22.36 -1.48 38.83
CA ASP A 9 -21.21 -2.02 38.11
C ASP A 9 -20.50 -0.93 37.30
N GLN A 10 -19.30 -0.55 37.75
CA GLN A 10 -18.29 0.09 36.89
C GLN A 10 -17.61 -1.05 36.13
N GLY A 11 -18.26 -1.53 35.06
CA GLY A 11 -17.60 -2.37 34.08
C GLY A 11 -16.52 -1.51 33.39
N ALA A 12 -15.27 -1.85 33.65
CA ALA A 12 -14.11 -1.14 33.13
C ALA A 12 -14.26 -0.82 31.64
N ASP A 13 -14.18 0.47 31.29
CA ASP A 13 -13.84 0.92 29.94
C ASP A 13 -12.42 0.39 29.66
N PHE A 14 -12.35 -0.85 29.15
CA PHE A 14 -11.12 -1.54 28.82
C PHE A 14 -10.46 -0.76 27.70
N GLY A 15 -9.53 0.11 28.12
CA GLY A 15 -8.63 0.93 27.33
C GLY A 15 -8.63 0.58 25.85
N LEU A 16 -9.38 1.41 25.13
CA LEU A 16 -9.38 1.66 23.71
C LEU A 16 -8.03 1.34 23.05
N LEU A 17 -7.77 0.06 22.75
CA LEU A 17 -6.77 -0.32 21.77
C LEU A 17 -7.31 0.14 20.43
N LYS A 18 -7.09 1.43 20.12
CA LYS A 18 -7.35 1.97 18.80
C LYS A 18 -6.60 1.07 17.83
N PRO A 19 -7.28 0.36 16.92
CA PRO A 19 -6.57 -0.42 15.93
C PRO A 19 -5.68 0.55 15.18
N LYS A 20 -4.38 0.32 15.24
CA LYS A 20 -3.41 1.06 14.44
C LYS A 20 -3.74 0.68 13.00
N ARG A 21 -4.57 1.47 12.34
CA ARG A 21 -4.84 1.32 10.91
C ARG A 21 -3.52 1.62 10.21
N TYR A 22 -2.76 0.56 9.96
CA TYR A 22 -1.74 0.61 8.95
C TYR A 22 -2.42 1.08 7.67
N TRP A 23 -1.79 2.06 7.02
CA TRP A 23 -2.17 2.50 5.69
C TRP A 23 -2.24 1.26 4.81
N MET A 24 -3.45 0.76 4.58
CA MET A 24 -3.68 -0.33 3.66
C MET A 24 -3.47 0.32 2.30
N ILE A 25 -2.34 0.03 1.66
CA ILE A 25 -2.19 0.28 0.23
C ILE A 25 -3.37 -0.46 -0.39
N ASN A 26 -4.34 0.29 -0.89
CA ASN A 26 -5.57 -0.31 -1.37
C ASN A 26 -5.25 -1.08 -2.66
N ASP A 27 -6.00 -2.13 -2.96
CA ASP A 27 -5.83 -2.91 -4.19
C ASP A 27 -5.93 -2.01 -5.44
N GLU A 28 -6.64 -0.88 -5.32
CA GLU A 28 -6.73 0.20 -6.30
C GLU A 28 -5.40 0.93 -6.52
N ASP A 29 -4.70 1.30 -5.43
CA ASP A 29 -3.40 1.97 -5.49
C ASP A 29 -2.32 1.04 -6.06
N LEU A 30 -2.41 -0.26 -5.71
CA LEU A 30 -1.50 -1.27 -6.22
C LEU A 30 -1.75 -1.55 -7.72
N GLY A 31 -3.01 -1.58 -8.14
CA GLY A 31 -3.39 -1.70 -9.55
C GLY A 31 -2.94 -0.50 -10.39
N PHE A 32 -3.05 0.72 -9.86
CA PHE A 32 -2.54 1.92 -10.51
C PHE A 32 -1.01 1.88 -10.67
N LEU A 33 -0.29 1.56 -9.60
CA LEU A 33 1.17 1.49 -9.61
C LEU A 33 1.68 0.38 -10.54
N ALA A 34 1.03 -0.78 -10.54
CA ALA A 34 1.39 -1.90 -11.41
C ALA A 34 1.23 -1.56 -12.90
N ASN A 35 0.17 -0.84 -13.28
CA ASN A 35 -0.02 -0.37 -14.66
C ASN A 35 1.06 0.64 -15.06
N PHE A 36 1.40 1.58 -14.18
CA PHE A 36 2.44 2.57 -14.44
C PHE A 36 3.81 1.90 -14.63
N ILE A 37 4.20 1.02 -13.70
CA ILE A 37 5.46 0.27 -13.78
C ILE A 37 5.47 -0.65 -15.01
N GLY A 38 4.36 -1.33 -15.30
CA GLY A 38 4.24 -2.25 -16.43
C GLY A 38 4.49 -1.56 -17.76
N ILE A 39 3.80 -0.44 -18.03
CA ILE A 39 3.99 0.32 -19.26
C ILE A 39 5.38 0.96 -19.30
N PHE A 40 5.86 1.50 -18.18
CA PHE A 40 7.17 2.13 -18.10
C PHE A 40 8.31 1.16 -18.44
N VAL A 41 8.30 -0.03 -17.84
CA VAL A 41 9.29 -1.08 -18.12
C VAL A 41 9.11 -1.61 -19.54
N PHE A 42 7.89 -1.78 -20.03
CA PHE A 42 7.64 -2.26 -21.39
C PHE A 42 8.23 -1.32 -22.46
N VAL A 43 7.98 -0.02 -22.34
CA VAL A 43 8.56 0.98 -23.26
C VAL A 43 10.08 1.04 -23.12
N LEU A 44 10.61 0.98 -21.90
CA LEU A 44 12.06 0.98 -21.66
C LEU A 44 12.74 -0.24 -22.28
N VAL A 45 12.14 -1.42 -22.16
CA VAL A 45 12.62 -2.66 -22.78
C VAL A 45 12.61 -2.54 -24.30
N ILE A 46 11.52 -2.05 -24.90
CA ILE A 46 11.45 -1.85 -26.36
C ILE A 46 12.50 -0.84 -26.84
N ALA A 47 12.66 0.27 -26.12
CA ALA A 47 13.66 1.29 -26.45
C ALA A 47 15.08 0.74 -26.31
N TYR A 48 15.37 -0.03 -25.25
CA TYR A 48 16.64 -0.70 -25.08
C TYR A 48 16.89 -1.72 -26.19
N HIS A 49 15.87 -2.51 -26.55
CA HIS A 49 15.97 -3.43 -27.66
C HIS A 49 16.24 -2.69 -28.97
N TYR A 50 15.54 -1.58 -29.24
CA TYR A 50 15.76 -0.75 -30.42
C TYR A 50 17.21 -0.24 -30.48
N ILE A 51 17.72 0.29 -29.36
CA ILE A 51 19.11 0.75 -29.24
C ILE A 51 20.11 -0.39 -29.44
N MET A 52 19.85 -1.58 -28.89
CA MET A 52 20.71 -2.75 -29.04
C MET A 52 20.65 -3.38 -30.44
N THR A 53 19.49 -3.33 -31.08
CA THR A 53 19.28 -3.86 -32.43
C THR A 53 19.77 -2.92 -33.52
N ASP A 54 20.11 -1.68 -33.18
CA ASP A 54 21.02 -0.86 -33.96
C ASP A 54 22.46 -1.20 -33.52
N PRO A 55 23.17 -2.12 -34.20
CA PRO A 55 24.60 -2.39 -33.97
C PRO A 55 25.49 -1.21 -34.39
N LYS A 56 25.03 0.04 -34.28
CA LYS A 56 25.83 1.24 -34.57
C LYS A 56 27.04 1.45 -33.65
N TYR A 57 27.30 0.49 -32.75
CA TYR A 57 28.52 0.40 -31.95
C TYR A 57 29.24 -0.97 -32.08
N GLU A 58 28.92 -1.77 -33.09
CA GLU A 58 29.84 -2.81 -33.61
C GLU A 58 30.80 -2.14 -34.60
N GLY A 59 31.83 -1.46 -34.10
CA GLY A 59 32.74 -0.75 -35.01
C GLY A 59 33.89 0.04 -34.37
N ILE A 60 34.37 -0.38 -33.21
CA ILE A 60 35.73 -0.03 -32.75
C ILE A 60 36.49 -1.31 -32.47
#